data_AF-A0A1Q4VQF3-F1
#
_entry.id   AF-A0A1Q4VQF3-F1
#
_cell.length_a   1.000
_cell.length_b   1.000
_cell.length_c   1.000
_cell.angle_alpha   90.00
_cell.angle_beta   90.00
_cell.angle_gamma   90.00
#
_symmetry.space_group_name_H-M   'P 1'
#
loop_
_entity.id
_entity.type
_entity.pdbx_description
1 polymer ?
#
loop_
_entity_poly.entity_id
_entity_poly.type
_entity_poly.pdbx_seq_one_letter_code
_entity_poly.pdbx_strand_id
1 'polypeptide(L)'
;MKQLNWQKSSFSGEEANCVEIASADDLLYIRESDDPTAVVTTTPTKLAAWLHSAKAGEFDHFTALKVPTVEIPQHVLEEAVRILGR
;
A
#
# COMPACT_ATOMS: atom_id res chain seq x y z
N MET A 1 4.14 -22.69 9.92
CA MET A 1 4.17 -21.42 9.16
C MET A 1 3.71 -20.32 10.10
N LYS A 2 4.42 -19.19 10.19
CA LYS A 2 4.03 -18.07 11.07
C LYS A 2 2.75 -17.46 10.48
N GLN A 3 1.66 -17.44 11.25
CA GLN A 3 0.39 -16.87 10.77
C GLN A 3 0.53 -15.34 10.78
N LEU A 4 0.49 -14.73 9.59
CA LEU A 4 0.51 -13.29 9.43
C LEU A 4 -0.89 -12.71 9.63
N ASN A 5 -0.99 -11.62 10.39
CA ASN A 5 -2.24 -10.89 10.57
C ASN A 5 -2.41 -9.87 9.45
N TRP A 6 -3.08 -10.27 8.37
CA TRP A 6 -3.34 -9.42 7.22
C TRP A 6 -4.37 -8.34 7.54
N GLN A 7 -4.10 -7.13 7.09
CA GLN A 7 -4.98 -5.98 7.20
C GLN A 7 -5.35 -5.51 5.80
N LYS A 8 -6.64 -5.54 5.49
CA LYS A 8 -7.20 -4.98 4.26
C LYS A 8 -7.42 -3.48 4.44
N SER A 9 -7.24 -2.70 3.38
CA SER A 9 -7.59 -1.27 3.41
C SER A 9 -9.07 -1.06 3.73
N SER A 10 -9.40 -0.03 4.50
CA SER A 10 -10.80 0.37 4.74
C SER A 10 -11.46 1.03 3.52
N PHE A 11 -10.67 1.40 2.50
CA PHE A 11 -11.16 1.94 1.22
C PHE A 11 -11.48 0.85 0.20
N SER A 12 -11.19 -0.41 0.54
CA SER A 12 -11.58 -1.56 -0.26
C SER A 12 -13.09 -1.76 -0.24
N GLY A 13 -13.70 -1.81 -1.42
CA GLY A 13 -15.10 -2.21 -1.58
C GLY A 13 -15.31 -3.71 -1.31
N GLU A 14 -16.49 -4.20 -1.70
CA GLU A 14 -16.86 -5.61 -1.57
C GLU A 14 -16.14 -6.53 -2.58
N GLU A 15 -15.43 -5.95 -3.54
CA GLU A 15 -14.78 -6.65 -4.65
C GLU A 15 -13.40 -7.24 -4.25
N ALA A 16 -12.95 -8.28 -4.96
CA ALA A 16 -11.74 -9.05 -4.63
C ALA A 16 -10.39 -8.39 -5.02
N ASN A 17 -10.38 -7.14 -5.47
CA ASN A 17 -9.17 -6.46 -5.96
C ASN A 17 -8.54 -5.54 -4.89
N CYS A 18 -8.31 -6.10 -3.71
CA CYS A 18 -7.89 -5.34 -2.54
C CYS A 18 -6.43 -5.62 -2.20
N VAL A 19 -5.66 -4.56 -1.94
CA VAL A 19 -4.31 -4.69 -1.37
C VAL A 19 -4.41 -4.95 0.13
N GLU A 20 -3.65 -5.94 0.59
CA GLU A 20 -3.52 -6.32 2.00
C GLU A 20 -2.07 -6.18 2.47
N ILE A 21 -1.89 -5.75 3.72
CA ILE A 21 -0.57 -5.60 4.34
C ILE A 21 -0.53 -6.40 5.64
N ALA A 22 0.59 -7.08 5.88
CA ALA A 22 0.91 -7.65 7.18
C ALA A 22 2.31 -7.22 7.61
N SER A 23 2.53 -7.14 8.92
CA SER A 23 3.87 -6.95 9.50
C SER A 23 4.27 -8.17 10.32
N ALA A 24 5.54 -8.53 10.25
CA ALA A 24 6.15 -9.45 11.20
C ALA A 24 7.64 -9.15 11.32
N ASP A 25 8.10 -9.02 12.56
CA ASP A 25 9.47 -8.61 12.87
C ASP A 25 9.78 -7.26 12.18
N ASP A 26 10.91 -7.10 11.50
CA ASP A 26 11.30 -5.86 10.78
C ASP A 26 10.82 -5.80 9.31
N LEU A 27 9.90 -6.70 8.93
CA LEU A 27 9.44 -6.86 7.55
C LEU A 27 7.95 -6.54 7.39
N LEU A 28 7.64 -6.05 6.20
CA LEU A 28 6.29 -5.86 5.70
C LEU A 28 6.06 -6.80 4.52
N TYR A 29 4.84 -7.31 4.46
CA TYR A 29 4.36 -8.20 3.42
C TYR A 29 3.16 -7.53 2.77
N ILE A 30 3.15 -7.47 1.45
CA ILE A 30 2.10 -6.85 0.64
C ILE A 30 1.63 -7.89 -0.36
N ARG A 31 0.32 -8.04 -0.51
CA ARG A 31 -0.29 -8.93 -1.51
C ARG A 31 -1.63 -8.38 -1.98
N GLU A 32 -2.18 -9.00 -3.01
CA GLU A 32 -3.57 -8.79 -3.43
C GLU A 32 -4.47 -9.90 -2.90
N SER A 33 -5.72 -9.56 -2.61
CA SER A 33 -6.71 -10.51 -2.11
C SER A 33 -7.08 -11.59 -3.14
N ASP A 34 -7.06 -11.29 -4.44
CA ASP A 34 -7.41 -12.25 -5.51
C ASP A 34 -6.24 -13.20 -5.86
N ASP A 35 -5.00 -12.77 -5.63
CA ASP A 35 -3.81 -13.63 -5.70
C ASP A 35 -3.03 -13.62 -4.37
N PRO A 36 -3.49 -14.38 -3.36
CA PRO A 36 -2.86 -14.38 -2.03
C PRO A 36 -1.48 -15.03 -2.00
N THR A 37 -1.02 -15.60 -3.12
CA THR A 37 0.28 -16.28 -3.24
C THR A 37 1.40 -15.35 -3.71
N ALA A 38 1.07 -14.28 -4.44
CA ALA A 38 2.01 -13.24 -4.84
C ALA A 38 2.26 -12.26 -3.69
N VAL A 39 3.32 -12.52 -2.92
CA VAL A 39 3.70 -11.68 -1.77
C VAL A 39 4.97 -10.90 -2.06
N VAL A 40 4.87 -9.57 -2.03
CA VAL A 40 6.02 -8.67 -2.02
C VAL A 40 6.49 -8.48 -0.58
N THR A 41 7.77 -8.73 -0.33
CA THR A 41 8.40 -8.50 0.98
C THR A 41 9.26 -7.25 0.93
N THR A 42 9.08 -6.35 1.90
CA THR A 42 9.82 -5.09 1.99
C THR A 42 10.09 -4.71 3.45
N THR A 43 10.72 -3.56 3.68
CA THR A 43 10.90 -3.00 5.02
C THR A 43 10.03 -1.75 5.18
N PRO A 44 9.68 -1.34 6.41
CA PRO A 44 8.95 -0.11 6.67
C PRO A 44 9.59 1.12 6.01
N THR A 45 10.92 1.26 6.11
CA THR A 45 11.65 2.39 5.50
C THR A 45 11.54 2.42 3.98
N LYS A 46 11.66 1.27 3.32
CA LYS A 46 11.54 1.19 1.85
C LYS A 46 10.12 1.48 1.40
N LEU A 47 9.11 0.97 2.11
CA LEU A 47 7.71 1.26 1.81
C LEU A 47 7.41 2.76 1.98
N ALA A 48 7.89 3.38 3.06
CA ALA A 48 7.70 4.81 3.30
C ALA A 48 8.36 5.67 2.19
N ALA A 49 9.59 5.33 1.78
CA ALA A 49 10.27 6.01 0.68
C ALA A 49 9.50 5.85 -0.64
N TRP A 50 9.02 4.63 -0.93
CA TRP A 50 8.22 4.37 -2.12
C TRP A 50 6.91 5.17 -2.14
N LEU A 51 6.17 5.22 -1.02
CA LEU A 51 4.96 6.03 -0.89
C LEU A 51 5.22 7.52 -1.08
N HIS A 52 6.35 8.02 -0.58
CA HIS A 52 6.74 9.41 -0.77
C HIS A 52 7.02 9.74 -2.24
N SER A 53 7.82 8.92 -2.93
CA SER A 53 8.05 9.07 -4.39
C SER A 53 6.77 8.92 -5.21
N ALA A 54 5.90 7.96 -4.85
CA ALA A 54 4.60 7.79 -5.51
C ALA A 54 3.74 9.05 -5.37
N LYS A 55 3.66 9.62 -4.17
CA LYS A 55 2.93 10.86 -3.92
C LYS A 55 3.54 12.07 -4.64
N ALA A 56 4.85 12.07 -4.84
CA ALA A 56 5.55 13.10 -5.63
C ALA A 56 5.34 12.95 -7.15
N GLY A 57 4.61 11.92 -7.59
CA GLY A 57 4.32 11.66 -9.01
C GLY A 57 5.48 10.99 -9.76
N GLU A 58 6.51 10.50 -9.08
CA GLU A 58 7.67 9.87 -9.75
C GLU A 58 7.27 8.67 -10.61
N PHE A 59 6.14 8.04 -10.28
CA PHE A 59 5.63 6.85 -10.94
C PHE A 59 4.43 7.12 -11.87
N ASP A 60 4.02 8.38 -12.09
CA ASP A 60 2.86 8.70 -12.92
C ASP A 60 3.05 8.31 -14.39
N HIS A 61 4.30 8.16 -14.84
CA HIS A 61 4.59 7.63 -16.17
C HIS A 61 4.14 6.17 -16.35
N PHE A 62 3.95 5.40 -15.26
CA PHE A 62 3.35 4.07 -15.31
C PHE A 62 1.82 4.12 -15.48
N THR A 63 1.17 5.23 -15.10
CA THR A 63 -0.28 5.46 -15.27
C THR A 63 -0.60 6.26 -16.54
N ALA A 64 0.43 6.81 -17.19
CA ALA A 64 0.33 7.62 -18.41
C ALA A 64 -0.20 6.88 -19.66
N LEU A 65 -0.52 5.59 -19.56
CA LEU A 65 -1.57 4.98 -20.40
C LEU A 65 -2.95 5.45 -19.87
N LYS A 66 -3.20 6.77 -19.99
CA LYS A 66 -4.47 7.51 -19.81
C LYS A 66 -5.24 7.31 -18.50
N VAL A 67 -4.91 8.05 -17.43
CA VAL A 67 -5.91 8.55 -16.46
C VAL A 67 -5.49 9.94 -15.93
N PRO A 68 -6.39 10.95 -15.89
CA PRO A 68 -6.07 12.27 -15.33
C PRO A 68 -5.90 12.18 -13.80
N THR A 69 -4.74 12.65 -13.31
CA THR A 69 -4.38 13.00 -11.92
C THR A 69 -5.36 12.57 -10.82
N VAL A 70 -4.99 11.53 -10.04
CA VAL A 70 -5.61 11.28 -8.73
C VAL A 70 -5.13 12.36 -7.77
N GLU A 71 -6.00 13.29 -7.41
CA GLU A 71 -5.80 14.13 -6.23
C GLU A 71 -5.94 13.23 -5.01
N ILE A 72 -4.82 12.90 -4.35
CA ILE A 72 -4.87 12.20 -3.06
C ILE A 72 -5.43 13.18 -2.03
N PRO A 73 -6.64 12.97 -1.49
CA PRO A 73 -7.25 13.90 -0.56
C PRO A 73 -6.40 14.05 0.70
N GLN A 74 -6.34 15.26 1.25
CA GLN A 74 -5.49 15.56 2.42
C GLN A 74 -5.75 14.61 3.60
N HIS A 75 -7.00 14.16 3.81
CA HIS A 75 -7.34 13.22 4.87
C HIS A 75 -6.60 11.87 4.75
N VAL A 76 -6.32 11.41 3.52
CA VAL A 76 -5.58 10.16 3.27
C VAL A 76 -4.10 10.32 3.62
N LEU A 77 -3.53 11.52 3.41
CA LEU A 77 -2.17 11.82 3.85
C LEU A 77 -2.05 11.82 5.38
N GLU A 78 -3.00 12.44 6.06
CA GLU A 78 -3.00 12.54 7.52
C GLU A 78 -3.15 11.15 8.18
N GLU A 79 -3.95 10.25 7.58
CA GLU A 79 -4.04 8.87 8.04
C GLU A 79 -2.77 8.05 7.76
N ALA A 80 -2.12 8.21 6.61
CA ALA A 80 -0.86 7.54 6.31
C ALA A 80 0.24 7.92 7.32
N VAL A 81 0.30 9.20 7.71
CA VAL A 81 1.19 9.69 8.78
C VAL A 81 0.83 9.07 10.12
N ARG A 82 -0.47 8.90 10.43
CA ARG A 82 -0.93 8.28 11.68
C ARG A 82 -0.60 6.79 11.77
N ILE A 83 -0.67 6.06 10.65
CA ILE A 83 -0.35 4.63 10.56
C ILE A 83 1.16 4.39 10.65
N LEU A 84 1.98 5.26 10.03
CA LEU A 84 3.44 5.11 10.01
C LEU A 84 4.15 5.70 11.25
N GLY A 85 3.45 6.52 12.03
CA GLY A 85 3.96 7.14 13.26
C GLY A 85 3.72 6.33 14.54
N ARG A 86 3.37 5.04 14.44
CA ARG A 86 3.09 4.17 15.59
C ARG A 86 3.86 2.87 15.52
#